data_AF-A0A3D4T4A3-F1
#
_entry.id   AF-A0A3D4T4A3-F1
#
_cell.length_a   1.000
_cell.length_b   1.000
_cell.length_c   1.000
_cell.angle_alpha   90.00
_cell.angle_beta   90.00
_cell.angle_gamma   90.00
#
_symmetry.space_group_name_H-M   'P 1'
#
loop_
_entity.id
_entity.type
_entity.pdbx_description
1 polymer ?
#
loop_
_entity_poly.entity_id
_entity_poly.type
_entity_poly.pdbx_seq_one_letter_code
_entity_poly.pdbx_strand_id
1 'polypeptide(L)'
;LRLYQETHHKGTLPPSYCGMSVDTDNVIVQTVKIAEDDSGYVLRAIETGGKQCTATLDLKFIGRKAVLNFRPQEFKTVYVPIDGGEIREILLTELG
;
A
#
# COMPACT_ATOMS: atom_id res chain seq x y z
N LEU A 1 -17.84 -11.23 -10.41
CA LEU A 1 -16.56 -11.82 -9.95
C LEU A 1 -15.98 -12.64 -11.10
N ARG A 2 -14.77 -12.33 -11.59
CA ARG A 2 -14.11 -13.13 -12.62
C ARG A 2 -13.16 -14.10 -11.93
N LEU A 3 -13.38 -15.40 -12.10
CA LEU A 3 -12.53 -16.45 -11.57
C LEU A 3 -11.49 -16.80 -12.64
N TYR A 4 -10.22 -16.77 -12.27
CA TYR A 4 -9.13 -17.31 -13.08
C TYR A 4 -8.83 -18.70 -12.55
N GLN A 5 -9.10 -19.73 -13.36
CA GLN A 5 -8.81 -21.10 -12.98
C GLN A 5 -7.35 -21.42 -13.28
N GLU A 6 -6.71 -22.05 -12.30
CA GLU A 6 -5.38 -22.62 -12.44
C GLU A 6 -5.45 -24.14 -12.42
N THR A 7 -4.44 -24.79 -13.00
CA THR A 7 -4.31 -26.24 -12.97
C THR A 7 -3.57 -26.69 -11.70
N HIS A 8 -3.62 -27.97 -11.35
CA HIS A 8 -2.85 -28.47 -10.21
C HIS A 8 -1.36 -28.40 -10.50
N HIS A 9 -0.67 -27.46 -9.87
CA HIS A 9 0.78 -27.30 -9.96
C HIS A 9 1.38 -27.06 -8.59
N LYS A 10 2.68 -27.37 -8.45
CA LYS A 10 3.44 -26.98 -7.27
C LYS A 10 3.75 -25.48 -7.38
N GLY A 11 3.27 -24.69 -6.42
CA GLY A 11 3.57 -23.27 -6.27
C GLY A 11 4.20 -23.00 -4.91
N THR A 12 4.89 -21.87 -4.78
CA THR A 12 5.51 -21.42 -3.53
C THR A 12 4.56 -20.57 -2.66
N LEU A 13 3.46 -20.09 -3.23
CA LEU A 13 2.47 -19.28 -2.53
C LEU A 13 1.39 -20.14 -1.87
N PRO A 14 0.86 -19.70 -0.71
CA PRO A 14 -0.23 -20.42 -0.05
C PRO A 14 -1.53 -20.32 -0.88
N PRO A 15 -2.48 -21.26 -0.71
CA PRO A 15 -3.76 -21.24 -1.41
C PRO A 15 -4.64 -20.02 -1.09
N SER A 16 -4.38 -19.32 0.02
CA SER A 16 -5.03 -18.06 0.40
C SER A 16 -4.00 -17.12 1.01
N TYR A 17 -4.04 -15.86 0.59
CA TYR A 17 -3.08 -14.84 1.02
C TYR A 17 -3.72 -13.46 1.06
N CYS A 18 -3.39 -12.68 2.10
CA CYS A 18 -3.69 -11.26 2.19
C CYS A 18 -2.38 -10.50 1.99
N GLY A 19 -2.23 -9.80 0.86
CA GLY A 19 -1.02 -9.03 0.56
C GLY A 19 -0.94 -7.70 1.30
N MET A 20 -2.08 -7.09 1.61
CA MET A 20 -2.12 -5.77 2.25
C MET A 20 -3.33 -5.64 3.17
N SER A 21 -3.18 -4.92 4.27
CA SER A 21 -4.30 -4.50 5.12
C SER A 21 -4.16 -3.04 5.58
N VAL A 22 -5.30 -2.45 5.93
CA VAL A 22 -5.39 -1.15 6.60
C VAL A 22 -6.13 -1.39 7.92
N ASP A 23 -5.66 -0.79 9.01
CA ASP A 23 -6.17 -1.02 10.37
C ASP A 23 -7.34 -0.09 10.78
N THR A 24 -7.74 0.83 9.91
CA THR A 24 -8.85 1.77 10.12
C THR A 24 -9.90 1.69 9.01
N ASP A 25 -11.13 2.10 9.34
CA ASP A 25 -12.31 2.03 8.46
C ASP A 25 -12.46 3.24 7.53
N ASN A 26 -11.83 4.37 7.88
CA ASN A 26 -11.99 5.67 7.21
C ASN A 26 -10.80 6.03 6.31
N VAL A 27 -9.94 5.07 5.96
CA VAL A 27 -8.83 5.28 5.00
C VAL A 27 -8.92 4.27 3.87
N ILE A 28 -8.88 4.77 2.63
CA ILE A 28 -8.91 3.96 1.42
C ILE A 28 -7.57 4.08 0.70
N VAL A 29 -6.95 2.95 0.38
CA VAL A 29 -5.77 2.89 -0.51
C VAL A 29 -6.29 2.88 -1.95
N GLN A 30 -5.95 3.92 -2.71
CA GLN A 30 -6.38 4.09 -4.10
C GLN A 30 -5.40 3.45 -5.08
N THR A 31 -4.10 3.49 -4.78
CA THR A 31 -3.05 3.02 -5.67
C THR A 31 -1.97 2.29 -4.89
N VAL A 32 -1.53 1.17 -5.46
CA VAL A 32 -0.29 0.48 -5.11
C VAL A 32 0.41 0.20 -6.44
N LYS A 33 1.56 0.83 -6.69
CA LYS A 33 2.38 0.58 -7.89
C LYS A 33 3.83 0.36 -7.52
N ILE A 34 4.56 -0.36 -8.37
CA ILE A 34 6.02 -0.44 -8.27
C ILE A 34 6.60 0.94 -8.66
N ALA A 35 7.69 1.33 -8.01
CA ALA A 35 8.47 2.51 -8.39
C ALA A 35 9.15 2.30 -9.76
N GLU A 36 9.48 3.36 -10.49
CA GLU A 36 9.95 3.23 -11.88
C GLU A 36 11.33 2.56 -12.00
N ASP A 37 12.10 2.59 -10.92
CA ASP A 37 13.42 1.99 -10.77
C ASP A 37 13.38 0.63 -10.04
N ASP A 38 12.18 0.06 -9.84
CA ASP A 38 11.94 -1.20 -9.12
C ASP A 38 12.45 -1.24 -7.67
N SER A 39 12.81 -0.09 -7.08
CA SER A 39 13.44 -0.02 -5.75
C SER A 39 12.43 -0.05 -4.60
N GLY A 40 11.13 0.07 -4.91
CA GLY A 40 10.08 0.28 -3.93
C GLY A 40 8.68 0.24 -4.50
N TYR A 41 7.74 0.68 -3.67
CA TYR A 41 6.33 0.85 -4.03
C TYR A 41 5.89 2.29 -3.77
N VAL A 42 5.05 2.81 -4.66
CA VAL A 42 4.33 4.06 -4.44
C VAL A 42 2.88 3.74 -4.07
N LEU A 43 2.46 4.26 -2.93
CA LEU A 43 1.12 4.11 -2.38
C LEU A 43 0.41 5.45 -2.38
N ARG A 44 -0.87 5.47 -2.73
CA ARG A 44 -1.74 6.63 -2.51
C ARG A 44 -2.95 6.22 -1.69
N ALA A 45 -3.21 6.95 -0.61
CA ALA A 45 -4.35 6.73 0.27
C ALA A 45 -5.07 8.04 0.60
N ILE A 46 -6.36 7.93 0.95
CA ILE A 46 -7.22 9.06 1.29
C ILE A 46 -8.01 8.77 2.58
N GLU A 47 -8.16 9.77 3.43
CA GLU A 47 -9.13 9.77 4.54
C GLU A 47 -10.52 10.13 4.03
N THR A 48 -11.54 9.31 4.30
CA THR A 48 -12.90 9.46 3.72
C THR A 48 -14.00 9.70 4.74
N GLY A 49 -13.68 9.66 6.03
CA GLY A 49 -14.62 9.89 7.13
C GLY A 49 -14.73 11.36 7.58
N GLY A 50 -13.89 12.26 7.05
CA GLY A 50 -13.88 13.68 7.45
C GLY A 50 -13.35 13.88 8.88
N LYS A 51 -12.56 12.94 9.40
CA LYS A 51 -11.99 12.99 10.75
C LYS A 51 -10.48 12.77 10.70
N GLN A 52 -9.74 13.41 11.60
CA GLN A 52 -8.32 13.13 11.76
C GLN A 52 -8.12 11.68 12.23
N CYS A 53 -7.16 10.97 11.65
CA CYS A 53 -6.83 9.61 12.06
C CYS A 53 -5.37 9.25 11.77
N THR A 54 -4.89 8.22 12.47
CA THR A 54 -3.64 7.52 12.15
C THR A 54 -4.00 6.15 11.58
N ALA A 55 -3.42 5.79 10.43
CA ALA A 55 -3.64 4.51 9.78
C ALA A 55 -2.32 3.77 9.57
N THR A 56 -2.30 2.49 9.87
CA THR A 56 -1.22 1.55 9.53
C THR A 56 -1.58 0.79 8.27
N LEU A 57 -0.85 1.06 7.19
CA LEU A 57 -0.90 0.31 5.95
C LEU A 57 0.17 -0.78 6.03
N ASP A 58 -0.26 -2.04 6.16
CA ASP A 58 0.63 -3.20 6.29
C ASP A 58 0.79 -3.89 4.94
N LEU A 59 1.94 -3.69 4.30
CA LEU A 59 2.33 -4.26 3.00
C LEU A 59 3.03 -5.61 3.23
N LYS A 60 2.23 -6.63 3.54
CA LYS A 60 2.71 -7.98 3.84
C LYS A 60 3.50 -8.60 2.68
N PHE A 61 3.21 -8.21 1.44
CA PHE A 61 3.90 -8.73 0.24
C PHE A 61 5.37 -8.30 0.14
N ILE A 62 5.80 -7.27 0.89
CA ILE A 62 7.21 -6.85 1.02
C ILE A 62 7.68 -6.75 2.48
N GLY A 63 6.87 -7.18 3.45
CA GLY A 63 7.22 -7.12 4.87
C GLY A 63 7.43 -5.70 5.42
N ARG A 64 6.71 -4.69 4.89
CA ARG A 64 6.83 -3.29 5.31
C ARG A 64 5.51 -2.77 5.89
N LYS A 65 5.60 -1.80 6.81
CA LYS A 65 4.43 -1.09 7.38
C LYS A 65 4.63 0.42 7.25
N ALA A 66 3.62 1.11 6.72
CA ALA A 66 3.58 2.58 6.66
C ALA A 66 2.55 3.08 7.68
N VAL A 67 2.98 3.95 8.61
CA VAL A 67 2.09 4.61 9.58
C VAL A 67 1.89 6.05 9.12
N LEU A 68 0.65 6.40 8.78
CA LEU A 68 0.31 7.67 8.15
C LEU A 68 -0.71 8.43 9.00
N ASN A 69 -0.45 9.73 9.23
CA ASN A 69 -1.35 10.62 9.97
C ASN A 69 -2.13 11.50 9.00
N PHE A 70 -3.44 11.33 8.91
CA PHE A 70 -4.31 12.06 8.01
C PHE A 70 -5.06 13.17 8.70
N ARG A 71 -5.14 14.34 8.05
CA ARG A 71 -6.19 15.34 8.28
C ARG A 71 -7.50 14.89 7.60
N PRO A 72 -8.65 15.45 8.00
CA PRO A 72 -9.92 15.22 7.31
C PRO A 72 -9.79 15.39 5.79
N GLN A 73 -10.21 14.38 5.02
CA GLN A 73 -10.21 14.38 3.55
C GLN A 73 -8.83 14.53 2.88
N GLU A 74 -7.74 14.25 3.60
CA GLU A 74 -6.39 14.37 3.08
C GLU A 74 -6.00 13.17 2.20
N PHE A 75 -5.32 13.46 1.08
CA PHE A 75 -4.56 12.47 0.33
C PHE A 75 -3.13 12.41 0.84
N LYS A 76 -2.58 11.21 0.96
CA LYS A 76 -1.14 10.98 1.13
C LYS A 76 -0.62 10.08 0.04
N THR A 77 0.52 10.46 -0.53
CA THR A 77 1.28 9.62 -1.46
C THR A 77 2.63 9.33 -0.82
N VAL A 78 2.97 8.06 -0.63
CA VAL A 78 4.22 7.67 0.02
C VAL A 78 5.01 6.69 -0.85
N TYR A 79 6.32 6.83 -0.79
CA TYR A 79 7.28 5.86 -1.32
C TYR A 79 7.71 4.91 -0.19
N VAL A 80 7.58 3.61 -0.42
CA VAL A 80 7.98 2.53 0.49
C VAL A 80 9.10 1.72 -0.18
N PRO A 81 10.36 1.91 0.22
CA PRO A 81 11.46 1.16 -0.38
C PRO A 81 11.41 -0.33 0.01
N ILE A 82 11.97 -1.22 -0.80
CA ILE A 82 12.01 -2.66 -0.49
C ILE A 82 13.14 -2.98 0.50
N ASP A 83 14.24 -2.23 0.45
CA ASP A 83 15.49 -2.48 1.19
C ASP A 83 15.43 -2.16 2.71
N GLY A 84 14.28 -1.74 3.22
CA GLY A 84 14.12 -1.32 4.62
C GLY A 84 14.38 0.17 4.87
N GLY A 85 14.72 0.95 3.84
CA GLY A 85 14.93 2.39 3.93
C GLY A 85 13.72 3.19 4.43
N GLU A 86 13.93 4.48 4.65
CA GLU A 86 12.89 5.39 5.17
C GLU A 86 11.68 5.46 4.24
N ILE A 87 10.48 5.39 4.82
CA ILE A 87 9.22 5.65 4.11
C ILE A 87 9.00 7.15 4.09
N ARG A 88 8.89 7.72 2.90
CA ARG A 88 8.75 9.18 2.73
C ARG A 88 7.49 9.55 1.98
N GLU A 89 6.88 10.66 2.37
CA GLU A 89 5.83 11.30 1.57
C GLU A 89 6.46 11.92 0.33
N ILE A 90 5.81 11.76 -0.82
CA ILE A 90 6.28 12.28 -2.12
C ILE A 90 5.15 13.03 -2.82
N LEU A 91 5.50 14.00 -3.66
CA LEU A 91 4.54 14.59 -4.57
C LEU A 91 4.35 13.70 -5.80
N LEU A 92 3.17 13.79 -6.43
CA LEU A 92 2.85 13.03 -7.65
C LEU A 92 3.85 13.32 -8.79
N THR A 93 4.48 14.48 -8.79
CA THR A 93 5.43 14.95 -9.82
C THR A 93 6.89 14.69 -9.49
N GLU A 94 7.21 14.11 -8.33
CA GLU A 94 8.60 13.87 -7.89
C GLU A 94 9.13 12.47 -8.27
N LEU A 95 8.59 11.88 -9.33
CA LEU A 95 9.14 10.68 -9.97
C LEU A 95 10.12 11.16 -11.05
N GLY A 96 11.42 10.97 -10.80
CA GLY A 96 12.51 11.26 -11.71
C GLY A 96 13.42 10.05 -11.85
#